data_AF-A0A9D6A0M5-F1
#
_entry.id   AF-A0A9D6A0M5-F1
#
_cell.length_a   1.000
_cell.length_b   1.000
_cell.length_c   1.000
_cell.angle_alpha   90.00
_cell.angle_beta   90.00
_cell.angle_gamma   90.00
#
_symmetry.space_group_name_H-M   'P 1'
#
loop_
_entity.id
_entity.type
_entity.pdbx_description
1 polymer ?
#
loop_
_entity_poly.entity_id
_entity_poly.type
_entity_poly.pdbx_seq_one_letter_code
_entity_poly.pdbx_strand_id
1 'polypeptide(L)' 'MLNKELEISLEATIQEAKGRRHEYITIEHILYALLHDIKGIDIVANCGGDVSKLIMALNDFFIKNIPTIPGTKEQFPQPT' A
#
# COMPACT_ATOMS: atom_id res chain seq x y z
N MET A 1 17.94 4.59 12.72
CA MET A 1 16.57 4.51 13.24
C MET A 1 15.67 5.19 12.24
N LEU A 2 14.55 4.56 11.87
CA LEU A 2 13.54 5.22 11.04
C LEU A 2 12.90 6.32 11.88
N ASN A 3 12.40 7.38 11.23
CA ASN A 3 11.63 8.37 11.98
C ASN A 3 10.25 7.77 12.34
N LYS A 4 9.65 8.28 13.42
CA LYS A 4 8.39 7.75 13.95
C LYS A 4 7.24 7.84 12.92
N GLU A 5 7.24 8.88 12.08
CA GLU A 5 6.23 9.05 11.02
C GLU A 5 6.29 7.92 9.97
N LEU A 6 7.50 7.52 9.59
CA LEU A 6 7.72 6.44 8.64
C LEU A 6 7.35 5.08 9.24
N GLU A 7 7.65 4.84 10.52
CA GLU A 7 7.23 3.61 11.21
C GLU A 7 5.70 3.47 11.23
N ILE A 8 4.97 4.55 11.56
CA ILE A 8 3.50 4.56 11.55
C ILE A 8 2.96 4.29 10.14
N SER A 9 3.58 4.88 9.12
CA SER A 9 3.16 4.70 7.72
C SER A 9 3.38 3.26 7.25
N LEU A 10 4.49 2.64 7.65
CA LEU A 10 4.79 1.23 7.37
C LEU A 10 3.81 0.30 8.08
N GLU A 11 3.47 0.58 9.34
CA GLU A 11 2.49 -0.21 10.09
C GLU A 11 1.10 -0.13 9.45
N ALA A 12 0.67 1.06 9.03
CA ALA A 12 -0.58 1.25 8.29
C ALA A 12 -0.59 0.45 6.99
N THR A 13 0.54 0.42 6.26
CA THR A 13 0.70 -0.37 5.04
C THR A 13 0.53 -1.87 5.30
N ILE A 14 1.09 -2.39 6.40
CA ILE A 14 0.94 -3.79 6.80
C ILE A 14 -0.52 -4.12 7.15
N GLN A 15 -1.21 -3.24 7.87
CA GLN A 15 -2.62 -3.45 8.22
C GLN A 15 -3.52 -3.41 6.98
N GLU A 16 -3.21 -2.56 6.01
CA GLU A 16 -3.91 -2.46 4.74
C GLU A 16 -3.80 -3.77 3.93
N ALA A 17 -2.58 -4.26 3.74
CA ALA A 17 -2.30 -5.53 3.07
C ALA A 17 -2.97 -6.71 3.80
N LYS A 18 -2.95 -6.72 5.14
CA LYS A 18 -3.66 -7.71 5.96
C LYS A 18 -5.18 -7.64 5.76
N GLY A 19 -5.75 -6.43 5.71
CA GLY A 19 -7.18 -6.21 5.46
C GLY A 19 -7.63 -6.72 4.10
N ARG A 20 -6.77 -6.58 3.08
CA ARG A 20 -6.96 -7.18 1.75
C ARG A 20 -6.63 -8.66 1.68
N ARG A 21 -6.09 -9.22 2.76
CA ARG A 21 -5.60 -10.60 2.86
C ARG A 21 -4.54 -10.95 1.82
N HIS A 22 -3.74 -9.95 1.43
CA HIS A 22 -2.62 -10.17 0.54
C HIS A 22 -1.57 -11.04 1.23
N GLU A 23 -1.07 -12.02 0.50
CA GLU A 23 0.02 -12.89 0.98
C GLU A 23 1.33 -12.11 1.10
N TYR A 24 1.48 -11.06 0.30
CA TYR A 24 2.70 -10.27 0.19
C TYR A 24 2.44 -8.78 0.42
N ILE A 25 3.40 -8.13 1.09
CA ILE A 25 3.52 -6.68 1.15
C ILE A 25 4.63 -6.24 0.21
N THR A 26 4.33 -5.22 -0.60
CA THR A 26 5.17 -4.75 -1.71
C THR A 26 5.33 -3.24 -1.66
N ILE A 27 6.22 -2.68 -2.50
CA ILE A 27 6.39 -1.23 -2.62
C ILE A 27 5.13 -0.52 -3.15
N GLU A 28 4.29 -1.22 -3.90
CA GLU A 28 3.01 -0.71 -4.38
C GLU A 28 2.04 -0.41 -3.23
N HIS A 29 2.11 -1.16 -2.13
CA HIS A 29 1.34 -0.85 -0.92
C HIS A 29 1.83 0.42 -0.24
N ILE A 30 3.15 0.61 -0.20
CA ILE A 30 3.75 1.83 0.36
C ILE A 30 3.32 3.03 -0.50
N LEU A 31 3.41 2.91 -1.82
CA LEU A 31 2.93 3.95 -2.73
C LEU A 31 1.43 4.21 -2.55
N TYR A 32 0.62 3.16 -2.42
CA TYR A 32 -0.81 3.30 -2.16
C TYR A 32 -1.07 4.08 -0.87
N ALA A 33 -0.37 3.76 0.23
CA ALA A 33 -0.48 4.49 1.49
C ALA A 33 -0.05 5.97 1.34
N LEU A 34 1.03 6.25 0.62
CA LEU A 34 1.48 7.62 0.33
C LEU A 34 0.45 8.42 -0.46
N LEU A 35 -0.25 7.79 -1.42
CA LEU A 35 -1.32 8.44 -2.20
C LEU A 35 -2.62 8.66 -1.40
N HIS A 36 -2.69 8.20 -0.15
CA HIS A 36 -3.77 8.50 0.80
C HIS A 36 -3.34 9.47 1.90
N ASP A 37 -2.07 9.89 1.92
CA ASP A 37 -1.57 10.96 2.79
C ASP A 37 -1.58 12.31 2.05
N ILE A 38 -1.99 13.38 2.75
CA ILE A 38 -2.10 14.73 2.15
C ILE A 38 -0.77 15.17 1.55
N LYS A 39 0.36 14.94 2.24
CA LYS A 39 1.67 15.34 1.71
C LYS A 39 2.04 14.53 0.48
N GLY A 40 1.75 13.24 0.47
CA GLY A 40 2.02 12.37 -0.67
C GLY A 40 1.20 12.74 -1.91
N ILE A 41 -0.09 13.05 -1.73
CA ILE A 41 -0.97 13.58 -2.78
C ILE A 41 -0.39 14.88 -3.35
N ASP A 42 -0.04 15.83 -2.48
CA ASP A 42 0.51 17.13 -2.89
C ASP A 42 1.81 16.96 -3.69
N ILE A 43 2.75 16.13 -3.21
CA ILE A 43 4.01 15.88 -3.90
C ILE A 43 3.76 15.33 -5.31
N VAL A 44 2.94 14.29 -5.44
CA VAL A 44 2.68 13.63 -6.73
C VAL A 44 1.97 14.59 -7.69
N ALA A 45 0.98 15.34 -7.21
CA ALA A 45 0.26 16.31 -8.04
C ALA A 45 1.19 17.45 -8.52
N ASN A 46 2.07 17.97 -7.65
CA ASN A 46 3.03 19.01 -8.02
C ASN A 46 4.14 18.51 -8.95
N CYS A 47 4.40 17.20 -8.97
CA CYS A 47 5.25 16.56 -9.99
C CYS A 47 4.53 16.30 -11.33
N GLY A 48 3.25 16.69 -11.46
CA GLY A 48 2.43 16.46 -12.66
C GLY A 48 1.79 15.07 -12.75
N GLY A 49 1.81 14.31 -11.66
CA GLY A 49 1.17 13.00 -11.58
C GLY A 49 -0.33 13.08 -11.40
N ASP A 50 -1.05 12.10 -11.95
CA ASP A 50 -2.50 11.93 -11.75
C ASP A 50 -2.75 10.91 -10.64
N VAL A 51 -2.99 11.42 -9.42
CA VAL A 51 -3.19 10.62 -8.21
C VAL A 51 -4.35 9.64 -8.37
N SER A 52 -5.45 10.06 -8.99
CA SER A 52 -6.61 9.19 -9.18
C SER A 52 -6.29 8.02 -10.10
N LYS A 53 -5.60 8.28 -11.22
CA LYS A 53 -5.15 7.21 -12.13
C LYS A 53 -4.16 6.26 -11.46
N LEU A 54 -3.24 6.77 -10.64
CA LEU A 54 -2.29 5.92 -9.92
C LEU A 54 -3.00 5.00 -8.93
N ILE A 55 -3.96 5.51 -8.15
CA ILE A 55 -4.75 4.69 -7.22
C ILE A 55 -5.52 3.60 -7.98
N MET A 56 -6.11 3.92 -9.14
CA MET A 56 -6.79 2.92 -9.98
C MET A 56 -5.80 1.85 -10.47
N ALA A 57 -4.64 2.25 -10.99
CA ALA A 57 -3.62 1.32 -11.47
C ALA A 57 -3.08 0.40 -10.36
N LEU A 58 -2.92 0.92 -9.14
CA LEU A 58 -2.48 0.14 -7.98
C LEU A 58 -3.54 -0.87 -7.54
N ASN A 59 -4.82 -0.48 -7.51
CA ASN A 59 -5.89 -1.44 -7.21
C ASN A 59 -5.95 -2.57 -8.25
N ASP A 60 -5.79 -2.24 -9.53
CA ASP A 60 -5.68 -3.21 -10.61
C ASP A 60 -4.47 -4.14 -10.44
N PHE A 61 -3.32 -3.58 -10.05
CA PHE A 61 -2.11 -4.35 -9.77
C PHE A 61 -2.33 -5.34 -8.63
N PHE A 62 -2.94 -4.91 -7.53
CA PHE A 62 -3.22 -5.77 -6.38
C PHE A 62 -4.08 -6.97 -6.77
N ILE A 63 -5.16 -6.74 -7.53
CA ILE A 63 -6.06 -7.81 -7.97
C ILE A 63 -5.35 -8.81 -8.90
N LYS A 64 -4.48 -8.31 -9.79
CA LYS A 64 -3.86 -9.14 -10.84
C LYS A 64 -2.62 -9.88 -10.38
N ASN A 65 -1.86 -9.32 -9.44
CA ASN A 65 -0.49 -9.77 -9.16
C ASN A 65 -0.28 -10.23 -7.72
N ILE A 66 -1.16 -9.87 -6.79
CA ILE A 66 -0.97 -10.22 -5.38
C ILE A 66 -1.92 -11.36 -4.99
N PRO A 67 -1.38 -12.56 -4.72
CA PRO A 67 -2.21 -13.66 -4.25
C PRO A 67 -2.83 -13.33 -2.89
N THR A 68 -4.07 -13.76 -2.70
CA THR A 68 -4.77 -13.64 -1.43
C THR A 68 -4.71 -14.94 -0.66
N ILE A 69 -4.41 -14.87 0.63
CA ILE A 69 -4.37 -16.04 1.51
C ILE A 69 -5.80 -16.60 1.63
N PRO A 70 -6.07 -17.88 1.32
CA PRO A 70 -7.40 -18.49 1.47
C PRO A 70 -7.72 -18.87 2.93
N GLY A 71 -9.00 -19.08 3.25
CA GLY A 71 -9.45 -19.55 4.58
C GLY A 71 -9.91 -18.43 5.53
N THR A 72 -9.83 -18.62 6.85
CA THR A 72 -10.20 -17.62 7.86
C THR A 72 -9.09 -17.34 8.88
N LYS A 73 -7.94 -18.00 8.73
CA LYS A 73 -6.80 -17.76 9.63
C LYS A 73 -6.21 -16.40 9.32
N GLU A 74 -6.07 -15.59 10.37
CA GLU A 74 -5.32 -14.35 10.27
C GLU A 74 -3.83 -14.65 10.12
N GLN A 75 -3.23 -14.11 9.06
CA GLN A 75 -1.82 -14.23 8.79
C GLN A 75 -1.32 -12.86 8.32
N PHE A 76 -0.11 -12.50 8.75
CA PHE A 76 0.54 -11.28 8.31
C PHE A 76 1.14 -11.49 6.92
N PRO A 77 1.09 -10.46 6.04
CA PRO A 77 1.72 -10.50 4.74
C PRO A 77 3.24 -10.64 4.90
N GLN A 78 3.87 -11.37 3.98
CA GLN A 78 5.32 -11.52 3.91
C GLN A 78 5.93 -10.42 3.03
N PRO A 79 7.09 -9.84 3.38
CA PRO A 79 7.80 -8.93 2.49
C PRO A 79 8.29 -9.64 1.22
N THR A 80 8.25 -8.95 0.07
CA THR A 80 8.85 -9.39 -1.21
C THR A 80 10.03 -8.53 -1.59
#